data_AF-A0A2E4MAP5-F1
#
_entry.id   AF-A0A2E4MAP5-F1
#
_cell.length_a   1.000
_cell.length_b   1.000
_cell.length_c   1.000
_cell.angle_alpha   90.00
_cell.angle_beta   90.00
_cell.angle_gamma   90.00
#
_symmetry.space_group_name_H-M   'P 1'
#
loop_
_entity.id
_entity.type
_entity.pdbx_description
1 polymer ?
#
loop_
_entity_poly.entity_id
_entity_poly.type
_entity_poly.pdbx_seq_one_letter_code
_entity_poly.pdbx_strand_id
1 'polypeptide(L)' 'MSKGVILAKFATRNEAFIVAEYLGENGILATVMGDDAGGALAGLTLSKGFTILVPEEDKSLATELLDNPPAAEEQ' A
#
# COMPACT_ATOMS: atom_id res chain seq x y z
N MET A 1 3.64 -1.46 20.95
CA MET A 1 4.11 -1.31 19.55
C MET A 1 3.33 -2.30 18.72
N SER A 2 2.30 -1.87 17.99
CA SER A 2 1.56 -2.75 17.10
C SER A 2 2.49 -3.23 15.99
N LYS A 3 2.48 -4.53 15.71
CA LYS A 3 3.33 -5.14 14.69
C LYS A 3 2.72 -4.85 13.32
N GLY A 4 3.47 -4.16 12.46
CA GLY A 4 3.07 -3.91 11.08
C GLY A 4 3.42 -5.10 10.18
N VAL A 5 2.51 -5.49 9.29
CA VAL A 5 2.69 -6.57 8.33
C VAL A 5 2.54 -6.06 6.91
N ILE A 6 3.33 -6.62 5.99
CA ILE A 6 3.27 -6.25 4.57
C ILE A 6 1.97 -6.82 4.00
N LEU A 7 1.12 -5.93 3.49
CA LEU A 7 -0.13 -6.28 2.83
C LEU A 7 0.10 -6.57 1.34
N ALA A 8 0.71 -5.62 0.64
CA ALA A 8 0.89 -5.68 -0.80
C ALA A 8 2.18 -4.98 -1.25
N LYS A 9 2.61 -5.27 -2.48
CA LYS A 9 3.73 -4.61 -3.15
C LYS A 9 3.27 -4.07 -4.50
N PHE A 10 3.65 -2.84 -4.80
CA PHE A 10 3.31 -2.10 -6.01
C PHE A 10 4.57 -1.71 -6.78
N ALA A 11 4.47 -1.59 -8.09
CA ALA A 11 5.59 -1.17 -8.92
C ALA A 11 5.84 0.33 -8.77
N THR A 12 4.78 1.12 -8.63
CA THR A 12 4.85 2.59 -8.59
C THR A 12 4.42 3.17 -7.24
N ARG A 13 4.90 4.38 -6.95
CA ARG A 13 4.50 5.13 -5.76
C ARG A 13 3.01 5.45 -5.79
N ASN A 14 2.50 5.87 -6.94
CA ASN A 14 1.09 6.28 -7.07
C ASN A 14 0.14 5.15 -6.73
N GLU A 15 0.37 3.94 -7.25
CA GLU A 15 -0.47 2.78 -6.92
C GLU A 15 -0.49 2.50 -5.41
N ALA A 16 0.67 2.55 -4.76
CA ALA A 16 0.76 2.34 -3.32
C ALA A 16 0.05 3.45 -2.52
N PHE A 17 0.12 4.70 -2.98
CA PHE A 17 -0.57 5.81 -2.32
C PHE A 17 -2.10 5.71 -2.47
N ILE A 18 -2.60 5.38 -3.66
CA ILE A 18 -4.05 5.19 -3.90
C ILE A 18 -4.59 4.13 -2.94
N VAL A 19 -3.89 3.01 -2.81
CA VAL A 19 -4.31 1.93 -1.92
C VAL A 19 -4.20 2.32 -0.45
N ALA A 20 -3.15 3.06 -0.06
CA ALA A 20 -3.01 3.52 1.31
C ALA A 20 -4.10 4.53 1.70
N GLU A 21 -4.47 5.44 0.80
CA GLU A 21 -5.59 6.37 1.00
C GLU A 21 -6.91 5.62 1.13
N TYR A 22 -7.20 4.70 0.21
CA TYR A 22 -8.41 3.88 0.25
C TYR A 22 -8.54 3.08 1.55
N LEU A 23 -7.45 2.48 2.04
CA LEU A 23 -7.45 1.81 3.34
C LEU A 23 -7.67 2.80 4.50
N GLY A 24 -7.07 3.99 4.42
CA GLY A 24 -7.24 5.06 5.39
C GLY A 24 -8.68 5.56 5.47
N GLU A 25 -9.38 5.70 4.35
CA GLU A 25 -10.81 6.06 4.30
C GLU A 25 -11.70 5.01 4.97
N ASN A 26 -11.28 3.74 4.94
CA ASN A 26 -11.93 2.64 5.63
C ASN A 26 -11.44 2.46 7.09
N GLY A 27 -10.69 3.41 7.62
CA GLY A 27 -10.22 3.44 9.01
C GLY A 27 -8.97 2.62 9.29
N ILE A 28 -8.29 2.11 8.27
CA ILE A 28 -7.08 1.27 8.41
C ILE A 28 -5.85 2.14 8.19
N LEU A 29 -4.97 2.19 9.20
CA LEU A 29 -3.71 2.95 9.11
C LEU A 29 -2.70 2.25 8.21
N ALA A 30 -2.69 2.58 6.92
CA ALA A 30 -1.72 2.09 5.95
C ALA A 30 -0.47 2.99 5.88
N THR A 31 0.72 2.38 5.89
CA THR A 31 2.00 3.07 5.70
C THR A 31 2.65 2.60 4.41
N VAL A 32 2.92 3.53 3.48
CA VAL A 32 3.68 3.26 2.26
C VAL A 32 5.17 3.32 2.58
N MET A 33 5.87 2.21 2.38
CA MET A 33 7.33 2.15 2.38
C MET A 33 7.83 1.95 0.95
N GLY A 34 8.68 2.84 0.47
CA GLY A 34 9.36 2.70 -0.83
C GLY A 34 10.86 2.67 -0.64
N ASP A 35 11.51 1.77 -1.38
CA ASP A 35 12.96 1.89 -1.62
C ASP A 35 13.14 2.91 -2.74
N ASP A 36 13.08 4.20 -2.37
CA ASP A 36 13.49 5.29 -3.28
C ASP A 36 15.02 5.31 -3.28
N ALA A 37 15.60 4.27 -3.89
CA ALA A 37 17.02 4.20 -4.18
C ALA A 37 17.34 5.26 -5.25
N GLY A 38 17.35 6.53 -4.83
CA GLY A 38 17.68 7.72 -5.61
C GLY A 38 19.17 7.79 -5.93
N GLY A 39 19.74 6.73 -6.49
CA GLY A 39 21.13 6.68 -6.92
C GLY A 39 21.24 7.01 -8.40
N ALA A 40 21.64 8.25 -8.72
CA ALA A 40 22.42 8.78 -9.86
C ALA A 40 22.41 8.12 -11.27
N LEU A 41 21.62 7.09 -11.55
CA LEU A 41 21.63 6.31 -12.78
C LEU A 41 20.18 6.11 -13.24
N ALA A 42 19.62 7.15 -13.84
CA ALA A 42 18.22 7.27 -14.28
C ALA A 42 17.73 6.23 -15.31
N GLY A 43 18.49 5.17 -15.60
CA GLY A 43 18.17 4.17 -16.62
C GLY A 43 18.02 2.73 -16.12
N LEU A 44 18.39 2.41 -14.87
CA LEU A 44 18.38 1.03 -14.34
C LEU A 44 18.02 0.98 -12.86
N THR A 45 17.02 1.76 -12.44
CA THR A 45 16.53 1.64 -11.07
C THR A 45 15.85 0.29 -10.91
N LEU A 46 16.56 -0.68 -10.31
CA LEU A 46 15.96 -1.88 -9.72
C LEU A 46 15.17 -1.48 -8.46
N SER A 47 14.23 -0.53 -8.59
CA SER A 47 13.31 -0.20 -7.50
C SER A 47 12.62 -1.51 -7.11
N LYS A 48 12.80 -1.94 -5.86
CA LYS A 48 12.13 -3.14 -5.32
C LYS A 48 10.61 -2.99 -5.18
N GLY A 49 10.06 -1.91 -5.73
CA GLY A 49 8.69 -1.47 -5.59
C GLY A 49 8.42 -0.73 -4.29
N PHE A 50 7.15 -0.42 -4.09
CA PHE A 50 6.59 0.20 -2.91
C PHE A 50 5.75 -0.83 -2.17
N THR A 51 5.95 -0.97 -0.87
CA THR A 51 5.22 -1.93 -0.04
C THR A 51 4.29 -1.21 0.91
N ILE A 52 3.08 -1.72 1.09
CA ILE A 52 2.14 -1.19 2.08
C ILE A 52 2.22 -2.05 3.35
N LEU A 53 2.43 -1.36 4.47
CA LEU A 53 2.33 -1.92 5.80
C LEU A 53 0.99 -1.55 6.42
N VAL A 54 0.32 -2.52 7.03
CA VAL A 54 -0.85 -2.31 7.88
C VAL A 54 -0.63 -2.95 9.24
N PRO A 55 -1.34 -2.51 10.30
CA PRO A 55 -1.37 -3.22 11.57
C PRO A 55 -1.77 -4.69 11.36
N GLU A 56 -1.12 -5.62 12.07
CA GLU A 56 -1.43 -7.05 11.98
C GLU A 56 -2.88 -7.37 12.33
N GLU A 57 -3.48 -6.58 13.23
CA GLU A 57 -4.90 -6.63 13.61
C GLU A 57 -5.85 -6.32 12.43
N ASP A 58 -5.47 -5.38 11.56
CA ASP A 58 -6.28 -4.95 10.43
C ASP A 58 -5.97 -5.69 9.13
N LYS A 59 -4.96 -6.59 9.13
CA LYS A 59 -4.51 -7.28 7.93
C LYS A 59 -5.64 -8.00 7.19
N SER A 60 -6.48 -8.72 7.92
CA SER A 60 -7.58 -9.50 7.33
C SER A 60 -8.60 -8.59 6.66
N LEU A 61 -9.00 -7.53 7.36
CA LEU A 61 -9.95 -6.53 6.84
C LEU A 61 -9.37 -5.78 5.64
N ALA A 62 -8.11 -5.37 5.73
CA ALA A 62 -7.40 -4.70 4.64
C ALA A 62 -7.30 -5.58 3.40
N THR A 63 -7.08 -6.89 3.58
CA THR A 63 -7.03 -7.85 2.46
C THR A 63 -8.42 -7.98 1.82
N GLU A 64 -9.46 -8.11 2.64
CA GLU A 64 -10.84 -8.22 2.17
C GLU A 64 -11.30 -6.97 1.38
N LEU A 65 -10.95 -5.78 1.86
CA LEU A 65 -11.24 -4.51 1.19
C LEU A 65 -10.53 -4.36 -0.16
N LEU A 66 -9.37 -5.00 -0.34
CA LEU A 66 -8.63 -4.98 -1.61
C LEU A 66 -9.11 -6.06 -2.59
N ASP A 67 -9.47 -7.24 -2.08
CA ASP A 67 -10.01 -8.32 -2.92
C ASP A 67 -11.44 -8.03 -3.37
N ASN A 68 -12.22 -7.35 -2.53
CA ASN A 68 -13.59 -6.97 -2.81
C ASN A 68 -13.82 -5.50 -2.46
N PRO A 69 -13.36 -4.56 -3.30
CA PRO A 69 -13.69 -3.16 -3.10
C PRO A 69 -15.22 -3.00 -3.13
N PRO A 70 -15.82 -2.23 -2.21
CA PRO A 70 -17.23 -1.91 -2.32
C PRO A 70 -17.40 -1.29 -3.70
N ALA A 71 -18.32 -1.85 -4.49
CA ALA A 71 -18.64 -1.31 -5.80
C ALA A 71 -18.87 0.19 -5.60
N ALA A 72 -18.10 1.03 -6.31
CA ALA A 72 -18.30 2.45 -6.28
C ALA A 72 -19.79 2.68 -6.53
N GLU A 73 -20.52 3.12 -5.51
CA GLU A 73 -21.90 3.50 -5.69
C GLU A 73 -21.86 4.69 -6.65
N GLU A 74 -22.06 4.42 -7.93
CA GLU A 74 -22.37 5.40 -8.96
C GLU A 74 -23.67 6.07 -8.53
N GLN A 75 -23.57 7.15 -7.74
CA GLN A 75 -24.66 8.08 -7.45
C GLN A 75 -24.68 9.21 -8.49
#